data_AF-A0A1F6Q1C0-F1
#
_entry.id   AF-A0A1F6Q1C0-F1
#
_cell.length_a   1.000
_cell.length_b   1.000
_cell.length_c   1.000
_cell.angle_alpha   90.00
_cell.angle_beta   90.00
_cell.angle_gamma   90.00
#
_symmetry.space_group_name_H-M   'P 1'
#
loop_
_entity.id
_entity.type
_entity.pdbx_description
1 polymer ?
#
loop_
_entity_poly.entity_id
_entity_poly.type
_entity_poly.pdbx_seq_one_letter_code
_entity_poly.pdbx_strand_id
1 'polypeptide(L)'
;MTNYDNIVLQCADCGAEFEFTQEEQEFYGEKGYSQPKRCGSCRSKNRARKNDRRGGGGGGRPQVRHEVTCSACGIRTTVPFKPTNDRPVYCPDCYRKDQ
;
A
#
# COMPACT_ATOMS: atom_id res chain seq x y z
N MET A 1 -39.39 -18.24 -2.27
CA MET A 1 -38.23 -19.05 -2.72
C MET A 1 -37.52 -18.24 -3.78
N THR A 2 -36.54 -17.43 -3.40
CA THR A 2 -35.68 -16.72 -4.36
C THR A 2 -34.63 -17.71 -4.82
N ASN A 3 -34.86 -18.38 -5.94
CA ASN A 3 -33.80 -19.12 -6.63
C ASN A 3 -32.76 -18.08 -7.06
N TYR A 4 -31.63 -18.04 -6.38
CA TYR A 4 -30.47 -17.33 -6.85
C TYR A 4 -29.78 -18.24 -7.85
N ASP A 5 -30.28 -18.23 -9.09
CA ASP A 5 -29.62 -18.96 -10.17
C ASP A 5 -28.21 -18.40 -10.36
N ASN A 6 -27.24 -19.28 -10.65
CA ASN A 6 -25.86 -18.89 -10.90
C ASN A 6 -25.82 -17.93 -12.09
N ILE A 7 -25.23 -16.74 -11.89
CA ILE A 7 -25.14 -15.72 -12.94
C ILE A 7 -23.78 -15.86 -13.63
N VAL A 8 -23.77 -16.01 -14.95
CA VAL A 8 -22.53 -15.99 -15.73
C VAL A 8 -22.19 -14.54 -16.09
N LEU A 9 -20.99 -14.10 -15.72
CA LEU A 9 -20.48 -12.75 -15.97
C LEU A 9 -19.23 -12.80 -16.86
N GLN A 10 -19.02 -11.75 -17.67
CA GLN A 10 -17.84 -11.62 -18.50
C GLN A 10 -16.74 -10.84 -17.80
N CYS A 11 -15.52 -11.38 -17.79
CA CYS A 11 -14.35 -10.72 -17.22
C CYS A 11 -13.92 -9.53 -18.07
N ALA A 12 -13.88 -8.33 -17.47
CA ALA A 12 -13.44 -7.11 -18.16
C ALA A 12 -11.96 -7.11 -18.58
N ASP A 13 -11.11 -7.97 -18.00
CA ASP A 13 -9.67 -8.01 -18.34
C ASP A 13 -9.34 -9.03 -19.45
N CYS A 14 -9.98 -10.20 -19.45
CA CYS A 14 -9.63 -11.29 -20.36
C CYS A 14 -10.78 -11.77 -21.25
N GLY A 15 -11.98 -11.21 -21.10
CA GLY A 15 -13.17 -11.59 -21.88
C GLY A 15 -13.78 -12.95 -21.54
N ALA A 16 -13.15 -13.73 -20.66
CA ALA A 16 -13.64 -15.05 -20.27
C ALA A 16 -14.91 -14.94 -19.41
N GLU A 17 -15.82 -15.87 -19.62
CA GLU A 17 -17.01 -16.06 -18.79
C GLU A 17 -16.64 -16.73 -17.46
N PHE A 18 -17.27 -16.30 -16.37
CA PHE A 18 -17.12 -16.91 -15.06
C PHE A 18 -18.45 -16.89 -14.30
N GLU A 19 -18.66 -17.90 -13.46
CA GLU A 19 -19.87 -18.03 -12.66
C GLU A 19 -19.78 -17.17 -11.41
N PHE A 20 -20.88 -16.50 -11.09
CA PHE A 20 -21.11 -15.74 -9.87
C PHE A 20 -22.27 -16.41 -9.13
N THR A 21 -21.91 -17.36 -8.26
CA THR A 21 -22.85 -18.25 -7.59
C THR A 21 -23.66 -17.54 -6.52
N GLN A 22 -24.75 -18.18 -6.06
CA GLN A 22 -25.53 -17.67 -4.93
C GLN A 22 -24.68 -17.35 -3.70
N GLU A 23 -23.77 -18.26 -3.33
CA GLU A 23 -22.90 -18.09 -2.16
C GLU A 23 -22.00 -16.84 -2.30
N GLU A 24 -21.48 -16.60 -3.51
CA GLU A 24 -20.70 -15.39 -3.77
C GLU A 24 -21.58 -14.13 -3.76
N GLN A 25 -22.82 -14.20 -4.27
CA GLN A 25 -23.77 -13.09 -4.22
C GLN A 25 -24.09 -12.69 -2.77
N GLU A 26 -24.39 -13.66 -1.91
CA GLU A 26 -24.66 -13.45 -0.50
C GLU A 26 -23.44 -12.87 0.23
N PHE A 27 -22.25 -13.43 -0.01
CA PHE A 27 -21.01 -12.91 0.57
C PHE A 27 -20.73 -11.46 0.15
N TYR A 28 -20.95 -11.12 -1.12
CA TYR A 28 -20.74 -9.76 -1.61
C TYR A 28 -21.80 -8.80 -1.04
N GLY A 29 -23.05 -9.23 -0.93
CA GLY A 29 -24.13 -8.46 -0.31
C GLY A 29 -23.87 -8.17 1.17
N GLU A 30 -23.51 -9.19 1.95
CA GLU A 30 -23.22 -9.04 3.39
C GLU A 30 -22.05 -8.09 3.64
N LYS A 31 -21.01 -8.14 2.80
CA LYS A 31 -19.85 -7.25 2.90
C LYS A 31 -20.07 -5.87 2.28
N GLY A 32 -21.23 -5.60 1.66
CA GLY A 32 -21.51 -4.34 0.97
C GLY A 32 -20.65 -4.12 -0.28
N TYR A 33 -20.18 -5.19 -0.92
CA TYR A 33 -19.39 -5.13 -2.14
C TYR A 33 -20.28 -5.14 -3.39
N SER A 34 -19.84 -4.43 -4.43
CA SER A 34 -20.44 -4.50 -5.76
C SER A 34 -20.08 -5.80 -6.48
N GLN A 35 -20.92 -6.22 -7.42
CA GLN A 35 -20.71 -7.40 -8.25
C GLN A 35 -19.30 -7.48 -8.88
N PRO A 36 -18.75 -8.70 -9.02
CA PRO A 36 -17.42 -8.90 -9.56
C PRO A 36 -17.32 -8.52 -11.04
N LYS A 37 -16.38 -7.64 -11.40
CA LYS A 37 -16.08 -7.29 -12.81
C LYS A 37 -15.00 -8.15 -13.47
N ARG A 38 -14.31 -8.97 -12.69
CA ARG A 38 -13.14 -9.75 -13.11
C ARG A 38 -13.24 -11.16 -12.54
N CYS A 39 -12.89 -12.16 -13.35
CA CYS A 39 -12.87 -13.55 -12.92
C CYS A 39 -11.79 -13.81 -11.84
N GLY A 40 -11.91 -14.93 -11.14
CA GLY A 40 -10.98 -15.33 -10.07
C GLY A 40 -9.51 -15.34 -10.52
N SER A 41 -9.21 -15.81 -11.73
CA SER A 41 -7.85 -15.86 -12.25
C SER A 41 -7.24 -14.46 -12.48
N CYS A 42 -8.01 -13.52 -13.06
CA CYS A 42 -7.56 -12.14 -13.26
C CYS A 42 -7.42 -11.37 -11.94
N ARG A 43 -8.30 -11.62 -10.96
CA ARG A 43 -8.16 -11.09 -9.61
C ARG A 43 -6.91 -11.60 -8.92
N SER A 44 -6.65 -12.91 -8.98
CA SER A 44 -5.45 -13.52 -8.43
C SER A 44 -4.18 -13.02 -9.10
N LYS A 45 -4.16 -12.89 -10.44
CA LYS A 45 -3.05 -12.27 -11.19
C LYS A 45 -2.80 -10.83 -10.77
N ASN A 46 -3.84 -10.04 -10.54
CA ASN A 46 -3.70 -8.65 -10.09
C ASN A 46 -3.20 -8.58 -8.63
N ARG A 47 -3.63 -9.49 -7.76
CA ARG A 47 -3.10 -9.65 -6.40
C ARG A 47 -1.63 -10.04 -6.42
N ALA A 48 -1.24 -11.00 -7.27
CA ALA A 48 0.14 -11.40 -7.46
C ALA A 48 1.00 -10.21 -7.92
N ARG A 49 0.58 -9.47 -8.96
CA ARG A 49 1.28 -8.24 -9.41
C ARG A 49 1.38 -7.17 -8.33
N LYS A 50 0.35 -7.02 -7.49
CA LYS A 50 0.42 -6.12 -6.32
C LYS A 50 1.37 -6.65 -5.23
N ASN A 51 1.46 -7.96 -5.06
CA ASN A 51 2.38 -8.59 -4.13
C ASN A 51 3.82 -8.52 -4.65
N ASP A 52 4.06 -8.66 -5.95
CA ASP A 52 5.37 -8.39 -6.56
C ASP A 52 5.77 -6.93 -6.37
N ARG A 53 4.80 -6.01 -6.46
CA ARG A 53 4.98 -4.58 -6.12
C ARG A 53 5.05 -4.28 -4.61
N ARG A 54 4.65 -5.22 -3.74
CA ARG A 54 4.77 -5.09 -2.26
C ARG A 54 5.98 -5.85 -1.70
N GLY A 55 6.48 -6.86 -2.40
CA GLY A 55 7.78 -7.50 -2.18
C GLY A 55 8.95 -6.72 -2.79
N GLY A 56 8.65 -5.77 -3.67
CA GLY A 56 9.57 -4.73 -4.16
C GLY A 56 9.20 -3.32 -3.71
N GLY A 57 8.44 -3.19 -2.63
CA GLY A 57 7.94 -1.92 -2.08
C GLY A 57 8.87 -1.24 -1.08
N GLY A 58 10.12 -1.70 -0.95
CA GLY A 58 11.19 -1.01 -0.26
C GLY A 58 11.87 0.03 -1.16
N GLY A 59 11.08 0.81 -1.90
CA GLY A 59 11.54 1.97 -2.65
C GLY A 59 11.94 3.15 -1.75
N GLY A 60 12.48 2.87 -0.56
CA GLY A 60 13.34 3.82 0.10
C GLY A 60 14.53 3.98 -0.83
N ARG A 61 14.57 5.06 -1.62
CA ARG A 61 15.85 5.62 -2.07
C ARG A 61 16.81 5.45 -0.88
N PRO A 62 18.02 4.89 -1.03
CA PRO A 62 18.97 4.86 0.07
C PRO A 62 19.07 6.28 0.61
N GLN A 63 18.42 6.53 1.75
CA GLN A 63 18.36 7.86 2.33
C GLN A 63 19.79 8.10 2.78
N VAL A 64 20.52 8.96 2.06
CA VAL A 64 21.88 9.30 2.43
C VAL A 64 21.79 9.98 3.79
N ARG A 65 22.21 9.24 4.82
CA ARG A 65 22.30 9.76 6.17
C ARG A 65 23.51 10.66 6.23
N HIS A 66 23.30 11.93 6.53
CA HIS A 66 24.39 12.88 6.75
C HIS A 66 24.71 12.93 8.24
N GLU A 67 25.97 12.71 8.59
CA GLU A 67 26.47 12.93 9.95
C GLU A 67 26.52 14.43 10.23
N VAL A 68 25.90 14.85 11.33
CA VAL A 68 25.79 16.25 11.74
C VAL A 68 25.96 16.35 13.25
N THR A 69 26.38 17.52 13.71
CA THR A 69 26.47 17.83 15.13
C THR A 69 25.23 18.62 15.55
N CYS A 70 24.54 18.17 16.61
CA CYS A 70 23.36 18.85 17.12
C CYS A 70 23.71 20.26 17.63
N SER A 71 23.01 21.29 17.15
CA SER A 71 23.24 22.68 17.55
C SER A 71 22.87 22.99 19.00
N ALA A 72 22.03 22.16 19.64
CA ALA A 72 21.59 22.37 21.03
C ALA A 72 22.46 21.65 22.07
N CYS A 73 22.92 20.43 21.79
CA CYS A 73 23.62 19.59 22.77
C CYS A 73 25.01 19.09 22.32
N GLY A 74 25.43 19.39 21.08
CA GLY A 74 26.77 19.05 20.59
C GLY A 74 27.02 17.57 20.26
N ILE A 75 26.00 16.69 20.37
CA ILE A 75 26.16 15.28 20.03
C ILE A 75 26.13 15.05 18.52
N ARG A 76 26.83 14.02 18.06
CA ARG A 76 26.76 13.55 16.67
C ARG A 76 25.46 12.78 16.44
N THR A 77 24.75 13.12 15.37
CA THR A 77 23.51 12.47 14.97
C THR A 77 23.44 12.32 13.46
N THR A 78 22.45 11.57 12.97
CA THR A 78 22.25 11.38 11.52
C THR A 78 20.91 11.91 11.10
N VAL A 79 20.89 12.66 10.00
CA VAL A 79 19.68 13.24 9.42
C VAL A 79 19.47 12.75 7.98
N PRO A 80 18.20 12.60 7.53
CA PRO A 80 17.88 12.13 6.17
C PRO A 80 17.95 13.24 5.11
N PHE A 81 18.39 14.44 5.47
CA PHE A 81 18.49 15.60 4.58
C PHE A 81 19.92 16.16 4.60
N LYS A 82 20.32 16.83 3.51
CA LYS A 82 21.62 17.51 3.47
C LYS A 82 21.54 18.76 4.37
N PRO A 83 22.36 18.87 5.44
CA PRO A 83 22.39 20.07 6.27
C PRO A 83 22.81 21.28 5.44
N THR A 84 22.15 22.41 5.65
CA THR A 84 22.55 23.72 5.13
C THR A 84 23.09 24.57 6.28
N ASN A 85 23.96 25.54 5.98
CA ASN A 85 24.50 26.43 7.02
C ASN A 85 23.47 27.45 7.53
N ASP A 86 22.32 27.56 6.86
CA ASP A 86 21.31 28.58 7.14
C ASP A 86 20.36 28.22 8.30
N ARG A 87 20.29 26.94 8.72
CA ARG A 87 19.34 26.48 9.75
C ARG A 87 19.98 25.50 10.73
N PRO A 88 19.76 25.66 12.06
CA PRO A 88 20.29 24.74 13.05
C PRO A 88 19.70 23.34 12.90
N VAL A 89 20.52 22.32 13.16
CA VAL A 89 20.12 20.91 13.06
C VAL A 89 20.08 20.32 14.46
N TYR A 90 18.98 19.65 14.80
CA TYR A 90 18.77 19.06 16.12
C TYR A 90 18.73 17.53 16.06
N CYS A 91 19.23 16.88 17.11
CA CYS A 91 19.02 15.44 17.30
C CYS A 91 17.54 15.15 17.60
N PRO A 92 17.08 13.89 17.48
CA PRO A 92 15.68 13.53 17.72
C PRO A 92 15.14 14.00 19.07
N ASP A 93 15.98 13.95 20.11
CA ASP A 93 15.60 14.35 21.47
C ASP A 93 15.49 15.87 21.62
N CYS A 94 16.42 16.63 21.06
CA CYS A 94 16.36 18.09 21.06
C CYS A 94 15.23 18.60 20.16
N TYR A 95 15.02 17.98 18.99
CA TYR A 95 13.92 18.35 18.09
C TYR A 95 12.56 18.18 18.78
N ARG A 96 12.34 17.10 19.52
CA ARG A 96 11.09 16.89 20.30
C ARG A 96 10.88 17.92 21.41
N LYS A 97 11.94 18.56 21.90
CA LYS A 97 11.87 19.62 22.93
C LYS A 97 11.69 21.02 22.32
N ASP A 98 12.08 21.19 21.07
CA ASP A 98 12.00 22.44 20.30
C ASP A 98 10.69 22.59 19.52
N GLN A 99 9.88 21.52 19.46
CA GLN A 99 8.53 21.51 18.87
C GLN A 99 7.44 22.03 19.80
#